data_AF-A0A257Q6Q9-F1
#
_entry.id   AF-A0A257Q6Q9-F1
#
_cell.length_a   1.000
_cell.length_b   1.000
_cell.length_c   1.000
_cell.angle_alpha   90.00
_cell.angle_beta   90.00
_cell.angle_gamma   90.00
#
_symmetry.space_group_name_H-M   'P 1'
#
loop_
_entity.id
_entity.type
_entity.pdbx_description
1 polymer ?
#
loop_
_entity_poly.entity_id
_entity_poly.type
_entity_poly.pdbx_seq_one_letter_code
_entity_poly.pdbx_strand_id
1 'polypeptide(L)'
;MSAIASNLANVDSIAPPGTKPYQAHEVVFSANDAASNDGGDGAQTNIGVSVVGTVLSNAPAKRQYDPGNPYADANGYISGSNVSQVGQMIDLIDSTNSYSASIAVLQQASRVNQQILSSFQVS
;
A
#
# COMPACT_ATOMS: atom_id res chain seq x y z
N MET A 1 2.50 1.49 -4.12
CA MET A 1 1.38 1.50 -5.09
C MET A 1 1.13 0.15 -5.78
N SER A 2 2.14 -0.67 -6.09
CA SER A 2 1.95 -1.92 -6.86
C SER A 2 0.92 -2.89 -6.25
N ALA A 3 0.88 -3.04 -4.92
CA ALA A 3 -0.13 -3.87 -4.25
C ALA A 3 -1.55 -3.33 -4.44
N ILE A 4 -1.75 -2.02 -4.28
CA ILE A 4 -3.05 -1.34 -4.47
C ILE A 4 -3.54 -1.51 -5.91
N ALA A 5 -2.66 -1.31 -6.90
CA ALA A 5 -2.99 -1.47 -8.31
C ALA A 5 -3.37 -2.93 -8.65
N SER A 6 -2.64 -3.90 -8.12
CA SER A 6 -2.94 -5.32 -8.30
C SER A 6 -4.28 -5.70 -7.66
N ASN A 7 -4.56 -5.21 -6.46
CA ASN A 7 -5.83 -5.43 -5.78
C ASN A 7 -7.00 -4.81 -6.55
N LEU A 8 -6.86 -3.57 -7.03
CA LEU A 8 -7.89 -2.88 -7.81
C LEU A 8 -8.14 -3.57 -9.16
N ALA A 9 -7.09 -4.07 -9.83
CA ALA A 9 -7.23 -4.81 -11.08
C ALA A 9 -7.99 -6.14 -10.92
N ASN A 10 -7.93 -6.75 -9.73
CA ASN A 10 -8.59 -8.03 -9.44
C ASN A 10 -9.83 -7.88 -8.53
N VAL A 11 -10.34 -6.66 -8.33
CA VAL A 11 -11.46 -6.40 -7.40
C VAL A 11 -12.77 -7.07 -7.84
N ASP A 12 -13.02 -7.11 -9.15
CA ASP A 12 -14.20 -7.72 -9.75
C ASP A 12 -13.93 -9.15 -10.26
N SER A 13 -12.79 -9.75 -9.89
CA SER A 13 -12.43 -11.10 -10.32
C SER A 13 -13.35 -12.15 -9.67
N ILE A 14 -13.81 -13.09 -10.49
CA ILE A 14 -14.65 -14.22 -10.09
C ILE A 14 -13.82 -15.50 -10.18
N ALA A 15 -13.85 -16.30 -9.12
CA ALA A 15 -13.17 -17.58 -9.07
C ALA A 15 -14.04 -18.66 -9.75
N PRO A 16 -13.48 -19.44 -10.69
CA PRO A 16 -14.13 -20.65 -11.16
C PRO A 16 -14.45 -21.64 -10.03
N PRO A 17 -15.47 -22.49 -10.19
CA PRO A 17 -15.80 -23.53 -9.23
C PRO A 17 -14.58 -24.39 -8.88
N GLY A 18 -14.29 -24.54 -7.59
CA GLY A 18 -13.17 -25.35 -7.09
C GLY A 18 -11.82 -24.61 -7.00
N THR A 19 -11.75 -23.33 -7.39
CA THR A 19 -10.54 -22.50 -7.25
C THR A 19 -10.67 -21.50 -6.10
N LYS A 20 -9.53 -21.06 -5.56
CA LYS A 20 -9.52 -20.02 -4.52
C LYS A 20 -9.71 -18.64 -5.19
N PRO A 21 -10.63 -17.80 -4.67
CA PRO A 21 -10.78 -16.43 -5.15
C PRO A 21 -9.53 -15.59 -4.85
N TYR A 22 -9.38 -14.51 -5.61
CA TYR A 22 -8.31 -13.55 -5.40
C TYR A 22 -8.36 -13.00 -3.97
N GLN A 23 -7.20 -12.97 -3.32
CA GLN A 23 -7.04 -12.43 -1.98
C GLN A 23 -6.26 -11.12 -2.07
N ALA A 24 -6.70 -10.08 -1.35
CA ALA A 24 -6.04 -8.80 -1.31
C ALA A 24 -4.61 -8.95 -0.79
N HIS A 25 -3.64 -8.32 -1.48
CA HIS A 25 -2.26 -8.23 -1.02
C HIS A 25 -2.14 -7.07 -0.03
N GLU A 26 -1.66 -7.35 1.18
CA GLU A 26 -1.42 -6.39 2.25
C GLU A 26 0.09 -6.27 2.51
N VAL A 27 0.60 -5.05 2.65
CA VAL A 27 2.02 -4.80 2.93
C VAL A 27 2.24 -4.80 4.44
N VAL A 28 3.17 -5.62 4.92
CA VAL A 28 3.50 -5.71 6.35
C VAL A 28 4.80 -4.97 6.64
N PHE A 29 4.73 -4.10 7.64
CA PHE A 29 5.87 -3.35 8.15
C PHE A 29 6.33 -3.96 9.47
N SER A 30 7.65 -4.05 9.67
CA SER A 30 8.25 -4.38 10.97
C SER A 30 9.01 -3.16 11.45
N ALA A 31 8.83 -2.85 12.73
CA ALA A 31 9.73 -1.94 13.42
C ALA A 31 11.08 -2.65 13.58
N ASN A 32 12.12 -2.06 13.01
CA ASN A 32 13.47 -2.43 13.38
C ASN A 32 13.69 -1.85 14.78
N ASP A 33 13.76 -2.71 15.79
CA ASP A 33 14.32 -2.31 17.08
C ASP A 33 15.75 -1.86 16.81
N ALA A 34 15.99 -0.55 16.90
CA ALA A 34 17.31 0.00 16.99
C ALA A 34 17.88 -0.51 18.32
N ALA A 35 18.56 -1.65 18.28
CA ALA A 35 19.36 -2.12 19.40
C ALA A 35 20.28 -0.96 19.78
N SER A 36 19.99 -0.42 20.96
CA SER A 36 20.67 0.64 21.66
C SER A 36 22.17 0.39 21.69
N ASN A 37 22.86 0.93 20.69
CA ASN A 37 24.30 1.05 20.65
C ASN A 37 24.61 2.52 20.41
N ASP A 38 24.46 3.35 21.45
CA ASP A 38 25.58 4.12 22.00
C ASP A 38 25.08 4.99 23.16
N GLY A 39 25.86 5.02 24.23
CA GLY A 39 25.60 5.90 25.37
C GLY A 39 25.94 7.33 24.99
N GLY A 40 24.92 8.15 24.75
CA GLY A 40 25.10 9.57 24.45
C GLY A 40 23.82 10.34 24.71
N ASP A 41 23.90 11.31 25.61
CA ASP A 41 22.84 12.24 25.99
C ASP A 41 22.26 12.92 24.73
N GLY A 42 20.97 12.65 24.43
CA GLY A 42 20.24 13.26 23.30
C GLY A 42 19.81 12.33 22.15
N ALA A 43 19.90 11.01 22.29
CA ALA A 43 19.53 10.06 21.23
C ALA A 43 18.02 10.12 20.87
N GLN A 44 17.71 10.78 19.76
CA GLN A 44 16.45 10.57 19.02
C GLN A 44 16.39 9.09 18.63
N THR A 45 15.51 8.31 19.28
CA THR A 45 15.25 6.92 18.94
C THR A 45 14.59 6.87 17.56
N ASN A 46 15.38 6.84 16.49
CA ASN A 46 14.90 6.57 15.15
C ASN A 46 14.47 5.10 15.08
N ILE A 47 13.22 4.83 15.42
CA ILE A 47 12.59 3.54 15.15
C ILE A 47 12.34 3.49 13.63
N GLY A 48 13.29 2.91 12.90
CA GLY A 48 13.13 2.67 11.48
C GLY A 48 12.06 1.61 11.25
N VAL A 49 11.11 1.87 10.36
CA VAL A 49 10.18 0.84 9.86
C VAL A 49 10.69 0.31 8.53
N SER A 50 10.84 -1.01 8.44
CA SER A 50 11.20 -1.72 7.21
C SER A 50 10.00 -2.49 6.67
N VAL A 51 9.93 -2.60 5.35
CA VAL A 51 8.94 -3.45 4.68
C VAL A 51 9.41 -4.89 4.74
N VAL A 52 8.66 -5.75 5.43
CA VAL A 52 9.01 -7.18 5.59
C VAL A 52 8.52 -8.00 4.40
N GLY A 53 7.43 -7.59 3.78
CA GLY A 53 6.88 -8.25 2.60
C GLY A 53 5.40 -7.96 2.38
N THR A 54 4.80 -8.74 1.49
CA THR A 54 3.36 -8.73 1.21
C THR A 54 2.73 -10.05 1.66
N VAL A 55 1.62 -9.97 2.38
CA VAL A 55 0.80 -11.12 2.81
C VAL A 55 -0.55 -11.09 2.10
N LEU A 56 -1.21 -12.25 2.02
CA LEU A 56 -2.57 -12.34 1.51
C LEU A 56 -3.56 -12.11 2.66
N SER A 57 -4.62 -11.36 2.38
CA SER A 57 -5.66 -11.05 3.35
C SER A 57 -6.45 -12.30 3.73
N ASN A 58 -6.67 -12.48 5.04
CA ASN A 58 -7.45 -13.58 5.60
C ASN A 58 -8.97 -13.31 5.62
N ALA A 59 -9.41 -12.17 5.08
CA ALA A 59 -10.82 -11.82 5.00
C ALA A 59 -11.60 -12.82 4.13
N PRO A 60 -12.84 -13.18 4.52
CA PRO A 60 -13.66 -14.09 3.72
C PRO A 60 -13.94 -13.51 2.33
N ALA A 61 -13.96 -14.38 1.33
CA ALA A 61 -14.31 -14.02 -0.04
C ALA A 61 -15.75 -13.51 -0.15
N LYS A 62 -15.98 -12.56 -1.06
CA LYS A 62 -17.33 -12.06 -1.33
C LYS A 62 -18.12 -13.12 -2.06
N ARG A 63 -19.31 -13.45 -1.55
CA ARG A 63 -20.27 -14.33 -2.24
C ARG A 63 -21.42 -13.50 -2.78
N GLN A 64 -21.70 -13.68 -4.06
CA GLN A 64 -22.81 -13.01 -4.73
C GLN A 64 -23.69 -14.08 -5.39
N TYR A 65 -25.01 -13.88 -5.32
CA TYR A 65 -25.96 -14.77 -5.97
C TYR A 65 -26.11 -14.36 -7.44
N ASP A 66 -25.75 -15.24 -8.35
CA ASP A 66 -25.84 -15.06 -9.80
C ASP A 66 -26.00 -16.44 -10.49
N PRO A 67 -27.22 -17.01 -10.49
CA PRO A 67 -27.47 -18.35 -11.01
C PRO A 67 -27.34 -18.47 -12.54
N GLY A 68 -27.26 -17.35 -13.27
CA GLY A 68 -27.04 -17.33 -14.72
C GLY A 68 -25.55 -17.40 -15.10
N ASN A 69 -24.65 -17.33 -14.12
CA ASN A 69 -23.22 -17.27 -14.36
C ASN A 69 -22.64 -18.67 -14.64
N PRO A 70 -21.79 -18.85 -15.68
CA PRO A 70 -21.11 -20.13 -15.92
C PRO A 70 -20.18 -20.55 -14.78
N TYR A 71 -19.77 -19.62 -13.91
CA TYR A 71 -18.93 -19.89 -12.75
C TYR A 71 -19.72 -20.04 -11.44
N ALA A 72 -21.05 -20.06 -11.50
CA ALA A 72 -21.88 -20.28 -10.32
C ALA A 72 -21.71 -21.72 -9.79
N ASP A 73 -21.75 -21.87 -8.46
CA ASP A 73 -21.82 -23.17 -7.81
C ASP A 73 -23.21 -23.81 -7.97
N ALA A 74 -23.38 -25.03 -7.44
CA ALA A 74 -24.64 -25.78 -7.50
C ALA A 74 -25.83 -25.04 -6.84
N ASN A 75 -25.57 -24.03 -6.02
CA ASN A 75 -26.58 -23.22 -5.34
C ASN A 75 -26.80 -21.86 -6.05
N GLY A 76 -26.13 -21.58 -7.17
CA GLY A 76 -26.24 -20.33 -7.91
C GLY A 76 -25.36 -19.19 -7.37
N TYR A 77 -24.37 -19.48 -6.52
CA TYR A 77 -23.47 -18.47 -5.97
C TYR A 77 -22.13 -18.42 -6.69
N ILE A 78 -21.62 -17.21 -6.89
CA ILE A 78 -20.25 -16.95 -7.33
C ILE A 78 -19.39 -16.50 -6.15
N SER A 79 -18.13 -16.91 -6.15
CA SER A 79 -17.13 -16.47 -5.17
C SER A 79 -16.18 -15.47 -5.84
N GLY A 80 -16.24 -14.22 -5.41
CA GLY A 80 -15.41 -13.13 -5.89
C GLY A 80 -14.27 -12.77 -4.95
N SER A 81 -13.41 -11.88 -5.41
CA SER A 81 -12.31 -11.28 -4.65
C SER A 81 -12.75 -10.73 -3.28
N ASN A 82 -11.89 -10.85 -2.27
CA ASN A 82 -12.12 -10.21 -0.96
C ASN A 82 -11.68 -8.74 -0.93
N VAL A 83 -11.21 -8.17 -2.05
CA VAL A 83 -10.76 -6.79 -2.13
C VAL A 83 -11.92 -5.80 -1.91
N SER A 84 -11.68 -4.78 -1.10
CA SER A 84 -12.58 -3.62 -0.96
C SER A 84 -12.17 -2.52 -1.94
N GLN A 85 -12.99 -2.28 -2.98
CA GLN A 85 -12.73 -1.24 -3.97
C GLN A 85 -12.58 0.14 -3.33
N VAL A 86 -13.50 0.50 -2.44
CA VAL A 86 -13.49 1.79 -1.74
C VAL A 86 -12.24 1.93 -0.88
N GLY A 87 -11.87 0.86 -0.15
CA GLY A 87 -10.63 0.85 0.64
C GLY A 87 -9.40 1.08 -0.21
N GLN A 88 -9.26 0.33 -1.31
CA GLN A 88 -8.10 0.47 -2.21
C GLN A 88 -8.01 1.85 -2.88
N MET A 89 -9.15 2.49 -3.18
CA MET A 89 -9.15 3.85 -3.70
C MET A 89 -8.72 4.88 -2.65
N ILE A 90 -9.13 4.69 -1.38
CA ILE A 90 -8.68 5.55 -0.27
C ILE A 90 -7.17 5.39 -0.08
N ASP A 91 -6.68 4.16 -0.02
CA ASP A 91 -5.25 3.87 0.12
C ASP A 91 -4.43 4.45 -1.06
N LEU A 92 -4.99 4.44 -2.28
CA LEU A 92 -4.37 5.06 -3.45
C LEU A 92 -4.27 6.58 -3.31
N ILE A 93 -5.36 7.22 -2.86
CA ILE A 93 -5.40 8.68 -2.66
C ILE A 93 -4.37 9.08 -1.59
N ASP A 94 -4.32 8.36 -0.48
CA ASP A 94 -3.36 8.62 0.59
C ASP A 94 -1.91 8.43 0.12
N SER A 95 -1.64 7.35 -0.61
CA SER A 95 -0.32 7.10 -1.20
C SER A 95 0.07 8.18 -2.21
N THR A 96 -0.88 8.70 -3.00
CA THR A 96 -0.65 9.77 -3.98
C THR A 96 -0.35 11.11 -3.29
N ASN A 97 -1.09 11.43 -2.23
CA ASN A 97 -0.87 12.62 -1.42
C ASN A 97 0.48 12.57 -0.69
N SER A 98 0.85 11.40 -0.15
CA SER A 98 2.16 11.19 0.48
C SER A 98 3.31 11.35 -0.52
N TYR A 99 3.13 10.86 -1.75
CA TYR A 99 4.11 11.05 -2.83
C TYR A 99 4.22 12.53 -3.23
N SER A 100 3.10 13.23 -3.43
CA SER A 100 3.10 14.65 -3.80
C SER A 100 3.73 15.52 -2.70
N ALA A 101 3.46 15.22 -1.43
CA ALA A 101 4.10 15.88 -0.29
C ALA A 101 5.61 15.65 -0.28
N SER A 102 6.07 14.41 -0.52
CA SER A 102 7.50 14.08 -0.59
C SER A 102 8.21 14.85 -1.72
N ILE A 103 7.58 14.95 -2.89
CA ILE A 103 8.08 15.76 -4.00
C ILE A 103 8.14 17.25 -3.63
N ALA A 104 7.11 17.78 -2.95
CA ALA A 104 7.11 19.17 -2.50
C ALA A 104 8.27 19.48 -1.54
N VAL A 105 8.57 18.56 -0.61
CA VAL A 105 9.72 18.67 0.31
C VAL A 105 11.04 18.68 -0.47
N LEU A 106 11.22 17.77 -1.44
CA LEU A 106 12.42 17.72 -2.28
C LEU A 106 12.61 19.00 -3.11
N GLN A 107 11.52 19.53 -3.66
CA GLN A 107 11.55 20.81 -4.38
C GLN A 107 11.93 21.96 -3.45
N GLN A 108 11.39 21.99 -2.24
CA GLN A 108 11.74 23.01 -1.25
C GLN A 108 13.22 22.93 -0.84
N ALA A 109 13.73 21.72 -0.60
CA ALA A 109 15.16 21.50 -0.33
C ALA A 109 16.04 22.00 -1.48
N SER A 110 15.63 21.74 -2.73
CA SER A 110 16.33 22.20 -3.93
C SER A 110 16.35 23.73 -4.03
N ARG A 111 15.23 24.40 -3.74
CA ARG A 111 15.15 25.88 -3.70
C ARG A 111 16.07 26.48 -2.64
N VAL A 112 16.07 25.92 -1.43
CA VAL A 112 16.96 26.38 -0.34
C VAL A 112 18.43 26.23 -0.76
N ASN A 113 18.80 25.10 -1.37
CA ASN A 113 20.16 24.88 -1.86
C ASN A 113 20.56 25.92 -2.93
N GLN A 114 19.68 26.22 -3.89
CA GLN A 114 19.92 27.24 -4.91
C GLN A 114 20.07 28.64 -4.30
N GLN A 115 19.28 28.99 -3.29
CA GLN A 115 19.41 30.27 -2.57
C GLN A 115 20.79 30.40 -1.90
N ILE A 116 21.26 29.33 -1.25
CA ILE A 116 22.59 29.27 -0.64
C ILE A 116 23.67 29.44 -1.72
N LEU A 117 23.57 28.78 -2.86
CA LEU A 117 24.54 28.93 -3.95
C LEU A 117 24.55 30.36 -4.54
N SER A 118 23.37 30.97 -4.70
CA SER A 118 23.27 32.34 -5.23
C SER A 118 23.81 33.39 -4.29
N SER A 119 23.73 33.18 -2.96
CA SER A 119 24.28 34.14 -1.99
C SER A 119 25.81 34.16 -2.00
N PHE A 120 26.48 33.10 -2.47
CA PHE A 120 27.92 33.06 -2.65
C PHE A 120 28.42 33.68 -3.97
N GLN A 121 27.55 33.95 -4.95
CA GLN A 121 27.93 34.51 -6.26
C GLN A 121 27.76 36.04 -6.36
N VAL A 122 27.28 36.71 -5.31
CA VAL A 122 27.01 38.16 -5.29
C VAL A 122 27.99 38.91 -4.35
N SER A 123 29.21 38.40 -4.16
CA SER A 123 30.30 39.09 -3.43
C SER A 123 31.51 39.32 -4.32
#